data_AF-A0A316LAW4-F1
#
_entry.id   AF-A0A316LAW4-F1
#
_cell.length_a   1.000
_cell.length_b   1.000
_cell.length_c   1.000
_cell.angle_alpha   90.00
_cell.angle_beta   90.00
_cell.angle_gamma   90.00
#
_symmetry.space_group_name_H-M   'P 1'
#
loop_
_entity.id
_entity.type
_entity.pdbx_description
1 polymer ?
#
loop_
_entity_poly.entity_id
_entity_poly.type
_entity_poly.pdbx_seq_one_letter_code
_entity_poly.pdbx_strand_id
1 'polypeptide(L)'
;MEHFERFRDLEDDELVLLAREDDDALTYLMLKYKNLVRAKARSYFLMGADSEDILQEGMMGLYKAIRDYKPEMSSFRGFAELCVTRQIISAVKTATRQKHMPLNSYVSLNKPVYDADDRTLLDVMPGQSALDPEEIILGEENRSAMEAHIKKELSEMERSVLELYLTGMSYGEIAERLDRPLKSIDNALQRIKTKLSGFLR
;
A
#
# COMPACT_ATOMS: atom_id res chain seq x y z
N MET A 1 -5.48 -43.04 -16.01
CA MET A 1 -4.01 -42.93 -16.11
C MET A 1 -3.52 -43.29 -17.52
N GLU A 2 -4.25 -44.11 -18.29
CA GLU A 2 -3.93 -44.46 -19.70
C GLU A 2 -4.11 -43.32 -20.73
N HIS A 3 -4.85 -42.25 -20.40
CA HIS A 3 -5.21 -41.19 -21.38
C HIS A 3 -4.05 -40.29 -21.83
N PHE A 4 -2.94 -40.27 -21.09
CA PHE A 4 -1.80 -39.38 -21.35
C PHE A 4 -0.54 -40.11 -21.84
N GLU A 5 -0.58 -41.44 -21.99
CA GLU A 5 0.56 -42.24 -22.48
C GLU A 5 1.06 -41.73 -23.84
N ARG A 6 0.15 -41.27 -24.71
CA ARG A 6 0.47 -40.73 -26.05
C ARG A 6 1.34 -39.47 -26.05
N PHE A 7 1.47 -38.78 -24.91
CA PHE A 7 2.24 -37.54 -24.77
C PHE A 7 3.56 -37.73 -24.03
N ARG A 8 3.85 -38.94 -23.52
CA ARG A 8 5.01 -39.21 -22.67
C ARG A 8 6.33 -38.96 -23.38
N ASP A 9 6.40 -39.37 -24.64
CA ASP A 9 7.62 -39.38 -25.44
C ASP A 9 7.76 -38.16 -26.36
N LEU A 10 6.83 -37.19 -26.27
CA LEU A 10 6.91 -35.95 -27.03
C LEU A 10 7.85 -34.96 -26.34
N GLU A 11 8.64 -34.26 -27.16
CA GLU A 11 9.46 -33.15 -26.70
C GLU A 11 8.57 -31.97 -26.27
N ASP A 12 9.07 -31.14 -25.34
CA ASP A 12 8.28 -30.05 -24.77
C ASP A 12 7.79 -29.07 -25.85
N ASP A 13 8.61 -28.79 -26.87
CA ASP A 13 8.27 -27.85 -27.93
C ASP A 13 7.12 -28.36 -28.82
N GLU A 14 7.14 -29.65 -29.17
CA GLU A 14 6.08 -30.30 -29.95
C GLU A 14 4.78 -30.38 -29.13
N LEU A 15 4.91 -30.73 -27.86
CA LEU A 15 3.79 -30.85 -26.93
C LEU A 15 3.11 -29.50 -26.67
N VAL A 16 3.86 -28.40 -26.63
CA VAL A 16 3.31 -27.04 -26.49
C VAL A 16 2.51 -26.62 -27.71
N LEU A 17 2.98 -26.95 -28.91
CA LEU A 17 2.23 -26.66 -30.14
C LEU A 17 0.91 -27.44 -30.16
N LEU A 18 0.95 -28.73 -29.78
CA LEU A 18 -0.24 -29.57 -29.69
C LEU A 18 -1.24 -29.08 -28.62
N ALA A 19 -0.73 -28.64 -27.47
CA ALA A 19 -1.52 -28.10 -26.35
C ALA A 19 -2.33 -26.82 -26.68
N ARG A 20 -2.14 -26.22 -27.86
CA ARG A 20 -2.97 -25.08 -28.31
C ARG A 20 -4.29 -25.50 -28.93
N GLU A 21 -4.38 -26.75 -29.39
CA GLU A 21 -5.53 -27.28 -30.11
C GLU A 21 -6.11 -28.54 -29.44
N ASP A 22 -5.34 -29.20 -28.57
CA ASP A 22 -5.74 -30.40 -27.82
C ASP A 22 -5.76 -30.12 -26.30
N ASP A 23 -6.96 -30.15 -25.71
CA ASP A 23 -7.19 -29.94 -24.27
C ASP A 23 -6.52 -31.02 -23.39
N ASP A 24 -6.38 -32.25 -23.90
CA ASP A 24 -5.69 -33.32 -23.18
C ASP A 24 -4.18 -33.05 -23.12
N ALA A 25 -3.61 -32.57 -24.23
CA ALA A 25 -2.20 -32.18 -24.30
C ALA A 25 -1.93 -30.97 -23.40
N LEU A 26 -2.83 -29.98 -23.38
CA LEU A 26 -2.78 -28.85 -22.45
C LEU A 26 -2.81 -29.33 -20.99
N THR A 27 -3.75 -30.19 -20.65
CA THR A 27 -3.91 -30.74 -19.30
C THR A 27 -2.65 -31.51 -18.89
N TYR A 28 -2.12 -32.35 -19.78
CA TYR A 28 -0.89 -33.10 -19.53
C TYR A 28 0.30 -32.17 -19.27
N LEU A 29 0.50 -31.16 -20.12
CA LEU A 29 1.59 -30.20 -19.98
C LEU A 29 1.47 -29.37 -18.69
N MET A 30 0.26 -28.95 -18.34
CA MET A 30 -0.04 -28.26 -17.08
C MET A 30 0.30 -29.12 -15.86
N LEU A 31 0.00 -30.43 -15.90
CA LEU A 31 0.36 -31.38 -14.85
C LEU A 31 1.86 -31.63 -14.78
N LYS A 32 2.53 -31.80 -15.93
CA LYS A 32 3.99 -32.00 -16.06
C LYS A 32 4.76 -30.85 -15.38
N TYR A 33 4.33 -29.62 -15.60
CA TYR A 33 4.98 -28.41 -15.07
C TYR A 33 4.45 -27.94 -13.70
N LYS A 34 3.40 -28.57 -13.15
CA LYS A 34 2.80 -28.18 -11.86
C LYS A 34 3.83 -28.11 -10.72
N ASN A 35 4.81 -29.02 -10.70
CA ASN A 35 5.86 -29.01 -9.67
C ASN A 35 6.84 -27.84 -9.82
N LEU A 36 7.13 -27.41 -11.06
CA LEU A 36 7.91 -26.19 -11.30
C LEU A 36 7.15 -24.96 -10.79
N VAL A 37 5.86 -24.87 -11.12
CA VAL A 37 5.00 -23.77 -10.64
C VAL A 37 4.95 -23.76 -9.12
N ARG A 38 4.72 -24.92 -8.49
CA ARG A 38 4.72 -25.06 -7.02
C ARG A 38 6.07 -24.65 -6.41
N ALA A 39 7.18 -25.04 -7.03
CA ALA A 39 8.50 -24.65 -6.54
C ALA A 39 8.72 -23.12 -6.58
N LYS A 40 8.21 -22.44 -7.62
CA LYS A 40 8.28 -20.99 -7.74
C LYS A 40 7.30 -20.27 -6.83
N ALA A 41 6.09 -20.79 -6.67
CA ALA A 41 5.08 -20.22 -5.77
C ALA A 41 5.56 -20.20 -4.30
N ARG A 42 6.28 -21.24 -3.85
CA ARG A 42 6.76 -21.34 -2.46
C ARG A 42 7.62 -20.18 -1.97
N SER A 43 8.33 -19.48 -2.86
CA SER A 43 9.16 -18.33 -2.46
C SER A 43 8.36 -17.04 -2.24
N TYR A 44 7.06 -17.05 -2.54
CA TYR A 44 6.18 -15.90 -2.40
C TYR A 44 5.14 -16.20 -1.33
N PHE A 45 5.27 -15.53 -0.18
CA PHE A 45 4.29 -15.57 0.88
C PHE A 45 3.52 -14.25 0.90
N LEU A 46 2.19 -14.33 0.82
CA LEU A 46 1.31 -13.18 0.93
C LEU A 46 0.53 -13.30 2.25
N MET A 47 0.78 -12.37 3.17
CA MET A 47 0.12 -12.36 4.48
C MET A 47 -1.40 -12.24 4.31
N GLY A 48 -2.13 -13.28 4.72
CA GLY A 48 -3.60 -13.35 4.64
C GLY A 48 -4.16 -13.97 3.36
N ALA A 49 -3.33 -14.45 2.42
CA ALA A 49 -3.78 -15.21 1.25
C ALA A 49 -3.37 -16.68 1.35
N ASP A 50 -4.13 -17.57 0.71
CA ASP A 50 -3.80 -18.99 0.68
C ASP A 50 -2.58 -19.23 -0.23
N SER A 51 -1.72 -20.15 0.17
CA SER A 51 -0.69 -20.73 -0.70
C SER A 51 -1.27 -21.29 -2.00
N GLU A 52 -2.53 -21.72 -2.00
CA GLU A 52 -3.24 -22.13 -3.21
C GLU A 52 -3.52 -20.97 -4.17
N ASP A 53 -3.76 -19.75 -3.69
CA ASP A 53 -4.00 -18.58 -4.54
C ASP A 53 -2.75 -18.23 -5.35
N ILE A 54 -1.59 -18.24 -4.69
CA ILE A 54 -0.30 -18.01 -5.34
C ILE A 54 0.02 -19.12 -6.35
N LEU A 55 -0.32 -20.37 -6.03
CA LEU A 55 -0.16 -21.48 -6.94
C LEU A 55 -1.04 -21.29 -8.19
N GLN A 56 -2.29 -20.87 -8.04
CA GLN A 56 -3.21 -20.63 -9.16
C GLN A 56 -2.70 -19.50 -10.06
N GLU A 57 -2.22 -18.40 -9.50
CA GLU A 57 -1.59 -17.32 -10.28
C GLU A 57 -0.36 -17.83 -11.05
N GLY A 58 0.44 -18.69 -10.42
CA GLY A 58 1.52 -19.39 -11.11
C GLY A 58 1.02 -20.26 -12.28
N MET A 59 -0.06 -21.02 -12.09
CA MET A 59 -0.66 -21.85 -13.13
C MET A 59 -1.21 -21.01 -14.30
N MET A 60 -1.80 -19.84 -14.00
CA MET A 60 -2.21 -18.87 -15.03
C MET A 60 -1.01 -18.33 -15.82
N GLY A 61 0.14 -18.15 -15.18
CA GLY A 61 1.38 -17.78 -15.84
C GLY A 61 1.90 -18.88 -16.78
N LEU A 62 1.78 -20.14 -16.37
CA LEU A 62 2.12 -21.30 -17.20
C LEU A 62 1.19 -21.41 -18.42
N TYR A 63 -0.12 -21.25 -18.23
CA TYR A 63 -1.09 -21.26 -19.33
C TYR A 63 -0.78 -20.20 -20.40
N LYS A 64 -0.46 -18.97 -19.96
CA LYS A 64 0.00 -17.90 -20.86
C LYS A 64 1.28 -18.28 -21.59
N ALA A 65 2.22 -18.93 -20.91
CA ALA A 65 3.46 -19.40 -21.53
C ALA A 65 3.20 -20.41 -22.65
N ILE A 66 2.29 -21.39 -22.44
CA ILE A 66 1.92 -22.39 -23.47
C ILE A 66 1.33 -21.69 -24.71
N ARG A 67 0.42 -20.74 -24.50
CA ARG A 67 -0.22 -19.98 -25.57
C ARG A 67 0.77 -19.11 -26.36
N ASP A 68 1.71 -18.45 -25.68
CA ASP A 68 2.54 -17.39 -26.28
C ASP A 68 3.96 -17.86 -26.68
N TYR A 69 4.32 -19.12 -26.39
CA TYR A 69 5.64 -19.69 -26.66
C TYR A 69 6.04 -19.65 -28.15
N LYS A 70 7.33 -19.41 -28.40
CA LYS A 70 7.93 -19.44 -29.74
C LYS A 70 9.25 -20.22 -29.67
N PRO A 71 9.34 -21.41 -30.31
CA PRO A 71 10.52 -22.29 -30.22
C PRO A 71 11.84 -21.64 -30.67
N GLU A 72 11.77 -20.65 -31.57
CA GLU A 72 12.96 -20.02 -32.15
C GLU A 72 13.72 -19.12 -31.16
N MET A 73 13.09 -18.76 -30.03
CA MET A 73 13.60 -17.73 -29.11
C MET A 73 14.29 -18.31 -27.87
N SER A 74 13.84 -19.46 -27.37
CA SER A 74 14.32 -20.07 -26.12
C SER A 74 13.65 -21.44 -25.92
N SER A 75 14.16 -22.28 -25.03
CA SER A 75 13.46 -23.49 -24.60
C SER A 75 12.17 -23.18 -23.82
N PHE A 76 11.15 -24.03 -23.97
CA PHE A 76 9.85 -23.83 -23.32
C PHE A 76 9.99 -23.75 -21.81
N ARG A 77 10.80 -24.62 -21.21
CA ARG A 77 11.02 -24.62 -19.76
C ARG A 77 11.51 -23.28 -19.23
N GLY A 78 12.48 -22.64 -19.90
CA GLY A 78 13.01 -21.34 -19.49
C GLY A 78 11.98 -20.22 -19.66
N PHE A 79 11.22 -20.25 -20.76
CA PHE A 79 10.15 -19.29 -21.01
C PHE A 79 8.99 -19.41 -20.01
N ALA A 80 8.55 -20.64 -19.72
CA ALA A 80 7.53 -20.95 -18.74
C ALA A 80 7.95 -20.45 -17.34
N GLU A 81 9.20 -20.71 -16.94
CA GLU A 81 9.73 -20.24 -15.66
C GLU A 81 9.67 -18.71 -15.53
N LEU A 82 10.02 -17.99 -16.59
CA LEU A 82 9.94 -16.53 -16.64
C LEU A 82 8.50 -16.03 -16.51
N CYS A 83 7.57 -16.58 -17.28
CA CYS A 83 6.16 -16.17 -17.28
C CYS A 83 5.47 -16.47 -15.94
N VAL A 84 5.68 -17.67 -15.39
CA VAL A 84 5.16 -18.08 -14.07
C VAL A 84 5.64 -17.10 -12.99
N THR A 85 6.94 -16.82 -12.94
CA THR A 85 7.52 -15.93 -11.94
C THR A 85 6.96 -14.52 -12.05
N ARG A 86 6.84 -13.97 -13.28
CA ARG A 86 6.27 -12.64 -13.52
C ARG A 86 4.80 -12.55 -13.12
N GLN A 87 4.00 -13.56 -13.44
CA GLN A 87 2.58 -13.60 -13.09
C GLN A 87 2.39 -13.59 -11.56
N ILE A 88 3.15 -14.44 -10.84
CA ILE A 88 3.11 -14.47 -9.38
C ILE A 88 3.50 -13.11 -8.78
N ILE A 89 4.60 -12.50 -9.24
CA ILE A 89 5.03 -11.17 -8.76
C ILE A 89 3.95 -10.11 -9.03
N SER A 90 3.32 -10.14 -10.20
CA SER A 90 2.26 -9.19 -10.56
C SER A 90 1.04 -9.34 -9.65
N ALA A 91 0.63 -10.57 -9.35
CA ALA A 91 -0.47 -10.86 -8.44
C ALA A 91 -0.16 -10.38 -7.03
N VAL A 92 1.03 -10.71 -6.49
CA VAL A 92 1.49 -10.25 -5.17
C VAL A 92 1.51 -8.73 -5.11
N LYS A 93 2.09 -8.05 -6.11
CA LYS A 93 2.11 -6.58 -6.17
C LYS A 93 0.71 -5.97 -6.21
N THR A 94 -0.23 -6.63 -6.89
CA THR A 94 -1.61 -6.15 -7.02
C THR A 94 -2.33 -6.29 -5.68
N ALA A 95 -2.20 -7.43 -5.00
CA ALA A 95 -2.82 -7.70 -3.71
C ALA A 95 -2.21 -6.85 -2.56
N THR A 96 -0.91 -6.55 -2.63
CA THR A 96 -0.21 -5.72 -1.62
C THR A 96 -0.28 -4.22 -1.92
N ARG A 97 -0.90 -3.81 -3.03
CA ARG A 97 -1.01 -2.38 -3.39
C ARG A 97 -1.93 -1.66 -2.39
N GLN A 98 -1.40 -0.60 -1.79
CA GLN A 98 -1.98 0.19 -0.69
C GLN A 98 -3.28 0.97 -1.02
N LYS A 99 -4.28 0.33 -1.63
CA LYS A 99 -5.65 0.89 -1.70
C LYS A 99 -6.59 0.29 -0.66
N HIS A 100 -6.19 -0.81 0.00
CA HIS A 100 -6.99 -1.52 1.02
C HIS A 100 -6.26 -1.80 2.34
N MET A 101 -5.08 -1.21 2.57
CA MET A 101 -4.34 -1.34 3.84
C MET A 101 -5.18 -0.96 5.09
N PRO A 102 -6.09 0.04 5.04
CA PRO A 102 -7.03 0.31 6.14
C PRO A 102 -8.11 -0.77 6.34
N LEU A 103 -8.40 -1.60 5.33
CA LEU A 103 -9.45 -2.63 5.38
C LEU A 103 -8.96 -4.03 5.82
N ASN A 104 -7.65 -4.28 5.83
CA ASN A 104 -7.09 -5.61 6.17
C ASN A 104 -6.50 -5.67 7.59
N SER A 105 -6.61 -4.58 8.35
CA SER A 105 -6.08 -4.45 9.71
C SER A 105 -7.18 -4.26 10.76
N TYR A 106 -8.40 -4.73 10.48
CA TYR A 106 -9.50 -4.64 11.43
C TYR A 106 -9.24 -5.53 12.65
N VAL A 107 -9.12 -4.86 13.79
CA VAL A 107 -9.22 -5.50 15.11
C VAL A 107 -10.68 -5.42 15.54
N SER A 108 -11.29 -6.56 15.83
CA SER A 108 -12.68 -6.60 16.32
C SER A 108 -12.77 -5.88 17.67
N LEU A 109 -13.58 -4.83 17.74
CA LEU A 109 -13.83 -4.08 18.99
C LEU A 109 -14.50 -4.95 20.07
N ASN A 110 -15.19 -6.02 19.66
CA ASN A 110 -15.86 -6.96 20.56
C ASN A 110 -14.94 -8.11 21.01
N LYS A 111 -13.66 -8.11 20.62
CA LYS A 111 -12.71 -9.13 21.07
C LYS A 111 -12.38 -8.90 22.55
N PRO A 112 -12.45 -9.91 23.42
CA PRO A 112 -11.98 -9.82 24.80
C PRO A 112 -10.50 -9.42 24.84
N VAL A 113 -10.13 -8.52 25.75
CA VAL A 113 -8.74 -8.03 25.87
C VAL A 113 -7.85 -9.05 26.59
N TYR A 114 -8.44 -9.87 27.46
CA TYR A 114 -7.75 -10.93 28.21
C TYR A 114 -8.61 -12.20 28.22
N ASP A 115 -7.99 -13.39 28.24
CA ASP A 115 -8.69 -14.69 28.19
C ASP A 115 -9.59 -14.98 29.41
N ALA A 116 -9.47 -14.20 30.48
CA ALA A 116 -10.18 -14.38 31.75
C ALA A 116 -11.15 -13.23 32.09
N ASP A 117 -11.41 -12.32 31.14
CA ASP A 117 -12.14 -11.07 31.38
C ASP A 117 -13.15 -10.80 30.25
N ASP A 118 -14.37 -10.37 30.60
CA ASP A 118 -15.43 -10.05 29.63
C ASP A 118 -15.23 -8.68 28.97
N ARG A 119 -14.24 -7.90 29.41
CA ARG A 119 -13.93 -6.58 28.83
C ARG A 119 -13.44 -6.70 27.39
N THR A 120 -14.15 -6.03 26.49
CA THR A 120 -13.85 -5.96 25.06
C THR A 120 -12.95 -4.77 24.75
N LEU A 121 -12.31 -4.75 23.58
CA LEU A 121 -11.51 -3.60 23.14
C LEU A 121 -12.31 -2.29 23.11
N LEU A 122 -13.63 -2.35 22.87
CA LEU A 122 -14.52 -1.19 22.95
C LEU A 122 -14.55 -0.58 24.36
N ASP A 123 -14.47 -1.40 25.41
CA ASP A 123 -14.57 -0.98 26.80
C ASP A 123 -13.28 -0.33 27.32
N VAL A 124 -12.14 -0.65 26.68
CA VAL A 124 -10.81 -0.15 27.06
C VAL A 124 -10.32 0.95 26.11
N MET A 125 -10.94 1.10 24.95
CA MET A 125 -10.63 2.17 24.04
C MET A 125 -11.07 3.51 24.65
N PRO A 126 -10.14 4.44 24.92
CA PRO A 126 -10.53 5.78 25.32
C PRO A 126 -11.38 6.38 24.20
N GLY A 127 -12.57 6.88 24.55
CA GLY A 127 -13.40 7.62 23.59
C GLY A 127 -12.62 8.78 22.99
N GLN A 128 -13.00 9.22 21.79
CA GLN A 128 -12.50 10.50 21.26
C GLN A 128 -12.92 11.60 22.24
N SER A 129 -11.97 12.00 23.10
CA SER A 129 -12.03 13.17 23.96
C SER A 129 -13.33 13.27 24.78
N ALA A 130 -13.43 12.51 25.87
CA ALA A 130 -13.78 13.19 27.10
C ALA A 130 -12.48 13.87 27.56
N LEU A 131 -12.12 15.00 26.92
CA LEU A 131 -11.11 15.88 27.50
C LEU A 131 -11.66 16.24 28.88
N ASP A 132 -10.88 15.96 29.91
CA ASP A 132 -11.21 16.36 31.27
C ASP A 132 -11.61 17.85 31.24
N PRO A 133 -12.73 18.27 31.86
CA PRO A 133 -13.08 19.68 31.96
C PRO A 133 -11.90 20.58 32.40
N GLU A 134 -10.98 20.05 33.22
CA GLU A 134 -9.74 20.73 33.58
C GLU A 134 -8.80 20.93 32.39
N GLU A 135 -8.59 19.91 31.55
CA GLU A 135 -7.77 20.01 30.33
C GLU A 135 -8.37 20.97 29.30
N ILE A 136 -9.71 21.03 29.19
CA ILE A 136 -10.39 22.00 28.32
C ILE A 136 -10.11 23.42 28.79
N ILE A 137 -10.26 23.70 30.09
CA ILE A 137 -10.02 25.04 30.66
C ILE A 137 -8.54 25.44 30.54
N LEU A 138 -7.61 24.54 30.87
CA LEU A 138 -6.18 24.77 30.70
C LEU A 138 -5.81 25.01 29.22
N GLY A 139 -6.45 24.28 28.30
CA GLY A 139 -6.31 24.48 26.86
C GLY A 139 -6.80 25.85 26.39
N GLU A 140 -7.93 26.34 26.91
CA GLU A 140 -8.47 27.66 26.60
C GLU A 140 -7.58 28.79 27.12
N GLU A 141 -7.03 28.65 28.33
CA GLU A 141 -6.07 29.60 28.90
C GLU A 141 -4.77 29.66 28.09
N ASN A 142 -4.22 28.51 27.74
CA ASN A 142 -3.00 28.43 26.92
C ASN A 142 -3.21 29.01 25.51
N ARG A 143 -4.37 28.74 24.89
CA ARG A 143 -4.75 29.32 23.60
C ARG A 143 -4.84 30.84 23.69
N SER A 144 -5.49 31.35 24.74
CA SER A 144 -5.66 32.80 24.94
C SER A 144 -4.32 33.50 25.19
N ALA A 145 -3.44 32.89 25.99
CA ALA A 145 -2.09 33.39 26.21
C ALA A 145 -1.25 33.40 24.93
N MET A 146 -1.34 32.33 24.13
CA MET A 146 -0.68 32.22 22.82
C MET A 146 -1.18 33.30 21.86
N GLU A 147 -2.49 33.49 21.73
CA GLU A 147 -3.07 34.52 20.86
C GLU A 147 -2.66 35.94 21.26
N ALA A 148 -2.61 36.22 22.56
CA ALA A 148 -2.14 37.52 23.07
C ALA A 148 -0.66 37.75 22.74
N HIS A 149 0.17 36.71 22.86
CA HIS A 149 1.59 36.80 22.55
C HIS A 149 1.86 36.96 21.04
N ILE A 150 1.18 36.17 20.20
CA ILE A 150 1.23 36.30 18.74
C ILE A 150 0.83 37.71 18.32
N LYS A 151 -0.22 38.27 18.92
CA LYS A 151 -0.61 39.67 18.68
C LYS A 151 0.49 40.63 19.12
N LYS A 152 1.11 40.45 20.29
CA LYS A 152 2.14 41.37 20.76
C LYS A 152 3.40 41.39 19.87
N GLU A 153 3.87 40.23 19.42
CA GLU A 153 5.19 40.10 18.78
C GLU A 153 5.16 40.24 17.25
N LEU A 154 4.04 39.86 16.61
CA LEU A 154 3.89 39.92 15.16
C LEU A 154 3.28 41.25 14.71
N SER A 155 3.88 41.84 13.68
CA SER A 155 3.29 42.96 12.94
C SER A 155 2.02 42.53 12.19
N GLU A 156 1.15 43.47 11.82
CA GLU A 156 -0.08 43.18 11.07
C GLU A 156 0.17 42.38 9.78
N MET A 157 1.27 42.68 9.08
CA MET A 157 1.69 41.96 7.88
C MET A 157 2.11 40.52 8.21
N GLU A 158 2.89 40.31 9.27
CA GLU A 158 3.30 38.96 9.70
C GLU A 158 2.10 38.13 10.17
N ARG A 159 1.13 38.74 10.86
CA ARG A 159 -0.10 38.05 11.25
C ARG A 159 -0.93 37.61 10.04
N SER A 160 -1.08 38.49 9.06
CA SER A 160 -1.81 38.18 7.82
C SER A 160 -1.13 37.04 7.04
N VAL A 161 0.21 37.04 6.99
CA VAL A 161 0.99 35.95 6.39
C VAL A 161 0.84 34.65 7.17
N LEU A 162 0.92 34.70 8.51
CA LEU A 162 0.76 33.53 9.37
C LEU A 162 -0.63 32.91 9.24
N GLU A 163 -1.69 33.72 9.23
CA GLU A 163 -3.07 33.26 9.10
C GLU A 163 -3.28 32.50 7.77
N LEU A 164 -2.87 33.09 6.64
CA LEU A 164 -2.99 32.44 5.34
C LEU A 164 -2.13 31.17 5.25
N TYR A 165 -0.93 31.18 5.85
CA TYR A 165 -0.08 29.99 5.93
C TYR A 165 -0.72 28.86 6.74
N LEU A 166 -1.35 29.18 7.88
CA LEU A 166 -2.05 28.20 8.72
C LEU A 166 -3.29 27.60 8.03
N THR A 167 -3.89 28.32 7.07
CA THR A 167 -4.96 27.76 6.21
C THR A 167 -4.45 26.80 5.12
N GLY A 168 -3.13 26.58 5.04
CA GLY A 168 -2.51 25.63 4.11
C GLY A 168 -2.12 26.23 2.75
N MET A 169 -2.17 27.56 2.60
CA MET A 169 -1.77 28.23 1.35
C MET A 169 -0.24 28.17 1.16
N SER A 170 0.17 27.99 -0.09
CA SER A 170 1.57 28.06 -0.51
C SER A 170 2.09 29.50 -0.51
N TYR A 171 3.40 29.67 -0.49
CA TYR A 171 4.03 31.00 -0.45
C TYR A 171 3.66 31.86 -1.66
N GLY A 172 3.46 31.22 -2.84
CA GLY A 172 3.02 31.90 -4.05
C GLY A 172 1.58 32.41 -3.94
N GLU A 173 0.67 31.58 -3.43
CA GLU A 173 -0.73 31.96 -3.23
C GLU A 173 -0.87 33.09 -2.20
N ILE A 174 -0.06 33.07 -1.13
CA ILE A 174 -0.01 34.15 -0.14
C ILE A 174 0.52 35.46 -0.77
N ALA A 175 1.56 35.35 -1.61
CA ALA A 175 2.16 36.48 -2.31
C ALA A 175 1.14 37.16 -3.24
N GLU A 176 0.38 36.38 -4.01
CA GLU A 176 -0.70 36.86 -4.87
C GLU A 176 -1.84 37.47 -4.05
N ARG A 177 -2.26 36.81 -2.96
CA ARG A 177 -3.38 37.24 -2.12
C ARG A 177 -3.13 38.57 -1.42
N LEU A 178 -1.88 38.82 -1.02
CA LEU A 178 -1.47 40.03 -0.31
C LEU A 178 -0.89 41.11 -1.23
N ASP A 179 -0.81 40.85 -2.55
CA ASP A 179 -0.16 41.71 -3.54
C ASP A 179 1.28 42.09 -3.13
N ARG A 180 2.09 41.09 -2.80
CA ARG A 180 3.47 41.25 -2.34
C ARG A 180 4.42 40.29 -3.05
N PRO A 181 5.71 40.66 -3.20
CA PRO A 181 6.70 39.75 -3.76
C PRO A 181 6.86 38.49 -2.91
N LEU A 182 7.08 37.33 -3.56
CA LEU A 182 7.34 36.04 -2.90
C LEU A 182 8.45 36.12 -1.83
N LYS A 183 9.52 36.88 -2.12
CA LYS A 183 10.63 37.12 -1.19
C LYS A 183 10.20 37.84 0.10
N SER A 184 9.17 38.68 0.02
CA SER A 184 8.62 39.38 1.19
C SER A 184 7.87 38.42 2.11
N ILE A 185 7.14 37.46 1.53
CA ILE A 185 6.41 36.41 2.27
C ILE A 185 7.39 35.45 2.97
N ASP A 186 8.42 34.99 2.26
CA ASP A 186 9.48 34.15 2.83
C ASP A 186 10.18 34.85 4.01
N ASN A 187 10.59 36.11 3.82
CA ASN A 187 11.18 36.91 4.89
C ASN A 187 10.23 37.10 6.09
N ALA A 188 8.92 37.24 5.85
CA ALA A 188 7.93 37.34 6.92
C ALA A 188 7.83 36.03 7.70
N LEU A 189 7.75 34.87 7.04
CA LEU A 189 7.73 33.55 7.67
C LEU A 189 9.00 33.26 8.48
N GLN A 190 10.18 33.67 7.99
CA GLN A 190 11.43 33.56 8.74
C GLN A 190 11.43 34.40 10.02
N ARG A 191 10.91 35.64 9.95
CA ARG A 191 10.77 36.51 11.13
C ARG A 191 9.74 35.95 12.11
N ILE A 192 8.61 35.45 11.63
CA ILE A 192 7.58 34.79 12.45
C ILE A 192 8.18 33.61 13.22
N LYS A 193 8.92 32.72 12.53
CA LYS A 193 9.57 31.57 13.16
C LYS A 193 10.56 31.99 14.24
N THR A 194 11.37 33.01 13.98
CA THR A 194 12.34 33.54 14.95
C THR A 194 11.62 34.13 16.18
N LYS A 195 10.59 34.96 15.97
CA LYS A 195 9.83 35.61 17.05
C LYS A 195 9.06 34.61 17.92
N LEU A 196 8.46 33.59 17.32
CA LEU A 196 7.68 32.58 18.04
C LEU A 196 8.54 31.46 18.65
N SER A 197 9.80 31.29 18.20
CA SER A 197 10.70 30.26 18.75
C SER A 197 11.02 30.41 20.23
N GLY A 198 10.92 31.62 20.79
CA GLY A 198 11.16 31.90 22.21
C GLY A 198 10.02 31.46 23.15
N PHE A 199 8.81 31.26 22.62
CA PHE A 199 7.61 30.94 23.40
C PHE A 199 7.21 29.45 23.31
N LEU A 200 7.70 28.74 22.30
CA LEU A 200 7.46 27.29 22.10
C LEU A 200 8.44 26.40 22.89
N ARG A 201 9.11 26.93 23.92
CA ARG A 201 10.03 26.20 24.81
C ARG A 201 9.43 25.97 26.17
#